data_AF-A0A7Y3AR74-F1
#
_entry.id   AF-A0A7Y3AR74-F1
#
_cell.length_a   1.000
_cell.length_b   1.000
_cell.length_c   1.000
_cell.angle_alpha   90.00
_cell.angle_beta   90.00
_cell.angle_gamma   90.00
#
_symmetry.space_group_name_H-M   'P 1'
#
loop_
_entity.id
_entity.type
_entity.pdbx_description
1 polymer ?
#
loop_
_entity_poly.entity_id
_entity_poly.type
_entity_poly.pdbx_seq_one_letter_code
_entity_poly.pdbx_strand_id
1 'polypeptide(L)' 'DREGRDDGEPLVCADGTRMAGPGQVIYWVSSREAALALDPWFVPVDDAIVGLVDEVRNYSPGELDP' A
#
# COMPACT_ATOMS: atom_id res chain seq x y z
N ASP A 1 11.99 0.29 4.64
CA ASP A 1 12.46 1.56 5.23
C ASP A 1 12.16 2.72 4.26
N ARG A 2 12.64 3.94 4.56
CA ARG A 2 12.38 5.14 3.71
C ARG A 2 13.13 5.14 2.38
N GLU A 3 14.13 4.27 2.23
CA GLU A 3 14.92 4.12 1.00
C GLU A 3 14.36 3.02 0.09
N GLY A 4 13.19 2.46 0.42
CA GLY A 4 12.54 1.39 -0.34
C GLY A 4 13.16 0.01 -0.12
N ARG A 5 14.00 -0.18 0.91
CA ARG A 5 14.50 -1.50 1.29
C ARG A 5 13.49 -2.22 2.19
N ASP A 6 13.39 -3.54 2.06
CA ASP A 6 12.50 -4.34 2.91
C ASP A 6 12.85 -4.15 4.40
N ASP A 7 11.84 -3.97 5.24
CA ASP A 7 11.97 -3.77 6.69
C ASP A 7 10.70 -4.28 7.40
N GLY A 8 10.87 -4.99 8.52
CA GLY A 8 9.76 -5.62 9.26
C GLY A 8 9.46 -7.08 8.89
N GLU A 9 8.32 -7.59 9.38
CA GLU A 9 7.85 -8.94 9.09
C GLU A 9 6.91 -8.97 7.87
N PRO A 10 6.90 -10.06 7.08
CA PRO A 10 5.96 -10.22 5.97
C PRO A 10 4.49 -10.19 6.42
N LEU A 11 3.63 -9.57 5.61
CA LEU A 11 2.18 -9.48 5.80
C LEU A 11 1.44 -10.04 4.58
N VAL A 12 0.25 -10.60 4.79
CA VAL A 12 -0.64 -11.05 3.71
C VAL A 12 -1.74 -10.03 3.49
N CYS A 13 -1.82 -9.47 2.29
CA CYS A 13 -2.89 -8.53 1.90
C CYS A 13 -3.72 -9.10 0.75
N ALA A 14 -5.03 -8.89 0.78
CA ALA A 14 -5.87 -9.13 -0.39
C ALA A 14 -5.63 -8.06 -1.46
N ASP A 15 -5.52 -8.45 -2.74
CA ASP A 15 -5.37 -7.47 -3.82
C ASP A 15 -6.73 -6.98 -4.33
N GLY A 16 -7.19 -5.84 -3.79
CA GLY A 16 -8.41 -5.18 -4.25
C GLY A 16 -8.26 -4.53 -5.62
N THR A 17 -7.03 -4.16 -6.00
CA THR A 17 -6.73 -3.55 -7.30
C THR A 17 -6.78 -4.56 -8.44
N ARG A 18 -6.55 -5.84 -8.14
CA ARG A 18 -6.44 -6.96 -9.10
C ARG A 18 -5.32 -6.76 -10.13
N MET A 19 -4.27 -6.05 -9.75
CA MET A 19 -3.16 -5.64 -10.63
C MET A 19 -1.79 -5.81 -9.99
N ALA A 20 -1.71 -6.08 -8.68
CA ALA A 20 -0.44 -6.15 -7.98
C ALA A 20 0.37 -7.37 -8.43
N GLY A 21 1.67 -7.15 -8.67
CA GLY A 21 2.63 -8.15 -9.06
C GLY A 21 3.88 -8.14 -8.19
N PRO A 22 4.69 -9.21 -8.24
CA PRO A 22 5.93 -9.30 -7.45
C PRO A 22 6.90 -8.14 -7.75
N GLY A 23 7.50 -7.58 -6.69
CA GLY A 23 8.48 -6.50 -6.80
C GLY A 23 7.90 -5.09 -6.96
N GLN A 24 6.57 -4.93 -6.99
CA GLN A 24 5.95 -3.61 -6.99
C GLN A 24 5.89 -3.00 -5.58
N VAL A 25 6.03 -1.68 -5.51
CA VAL A 25 5.72 -0.91 -4.30
C VAL A 25 4.23 -0.57 -4.32
N ILE A 26 3.55 -0.80 -3.20
CA ILE A 26 2.09 -0.71 -3.09
C ILE A 26 1.65 0.19 -1.93
N TYR A 27 0.42 0.67 -1.99
CA TYR A 27 -0.31 1.18 -0.84
C TYR A 27 -1.21 0.08 -0.28
N TRP A 28 -1.21 -0.10 1.04
CA TRP A 28 -2.13 -1.01 1.73
C TRP A 28 -2.80 -0.33 2.91
N VAL A 29 -3.92 -0.90 3.36
CA VAL A 29 -4.66 -0.48 4.54
C VAL A 29 -5.02 -1.70 5.39
N SER A 30 -5.11 -1.52 6.70
CA SER A 30 -5.47 -2.56 7.68
C SER A 30 -6.89 -2.41 8.22
N SER A 31 -7.28 -3.35 9.08
CA SER A 31 -8.49 -3.33 9.91
C SER A 31 -9.77 -3.30 9.07
N ARG A 32 -10.78 -2.57 9.51
CA ARG A 32 -12.12 -2.56 8.91
C ARG A 32 -12.12 -1.90 7.52
N GLU A 33 -11.16 -1.02 7.27
CA GLU A 33 -10.98 -0.30 6.02
C GLU A 33 -10.55 -1.25 4.89
N ALA A 34 -9.84 -2.34 5.19
CA ALA A 34 -9.40 -3.31 4.19
C ALA A 34 -10.58 -3.97 3.46
N ALA A 35 -11.64 -4.32 4.19
CA ALA A 35 -12.85 -4.91 3.61
C ALA A 35 -13.60 -3.97 2.63
N LEU A 36 -13.35 -2.65 2.68
CA LEU A 36 -13.94 -1.68 1.76
C LEU A 36 -13.24 -1.67 0.38
N ALA A 37 -12.03 -2.19 0.28
CA ALA A 37 -11.28 -2.27 -0.97
C ALA A 37 -11.71 -3.44 -1.87
N LEU A 38 -12.65 -4.27 -1.41
CA LEU A 38 -13.07 -5.50 -2.07
C LEU A 38 -14.52 -5.40 -2.56
N ASP A 39 -14.84 -6.19 -3.57
CA ASP A 39 -16.19 -6.34 -4.11
C ASP A 39 -16.55 -7.84 -4.14
N PRO A 40 -17.52 -8.30 -3.33
CA PRO A 40 -18.35 -7.49 -2.41
C PRO A 40 -17.55 -6.93 -1.23
N TRP A 41 -17.98 -5.76 -0.73
CA TRP A 41 -17.50 -5.19 0.53
C TRP A 41 -18.15 -5.89 1.72
N PHE A 42 -17.56 -5.77 2.92
CA PHE A 42 -17.96 -6.51 4.15
C PHE A 42 -17.57 -8.01 4.16
N VAL A 43 -16.37 -8.30 3.67
CA VAL A 43 -15.71 -9.62 3.77
C VAL A 43 -14.77 -9.67 4.97
N PRO A 44 -14.42 -10.86 5.50
CA PRO A 44 -13.52 -11.01 6.63
C PRO A 44 -12.05 -10.83 6.20
N VAL A 45 -11.69 -9.63 5.74
CA VAL A 45 -10.33 -9.23 5.35
C VAL A 45 -9.90 -8.06 6.20
N ASP A 46 -8.72 -8.18 6.79
CA ASP A 46 -8.08 -7.22 7.69
C ASP A 46 -6.92 -6.48 7.04
N ASP A 47 -6.41 -6.90 5.88
CA ASP A 47 -5.38 -6.18 5.13
C ASP A 47 -5.63 -6.25 3.62
N ALA A 48 -5.57 -5.10 2.94
CA ALA A 48 -5.82 -5.02 1.50
C ALA A 48 -4.89 -4.03 0.78
N ILE A 49 -4.45 -4.41 -0.42
CA ILE A 49 -3.77 -3.52 -1.37
C ILE A 49 -4.84 -2.59 -1.98
N VAL A 50 -4.59 -1.29 -1.89
CA VAL A 50 -5.53 -0.24 -2.34
C VAL A 50 -4.99 0.60 -3.48
N GLY A 51 -3.70 0.48 -3.81
CA GLY A 51 -3.09 1.21 -4.90
C GLY A 51 -1.66 0.75 -5.23
N LEU A 52 -1.21 1.11 -6.42
CA LEU A 52 0.17 0.93 -6.88
C LEU A 52 0.89 2.27 -6.75
N VAL A 53 2.16 2.24 -6.37
CA VAL A 53 3.00 3.44 -6.29
C VAL A 53 3.64 3.70 -7.64
N ASP A 54 3.37 4.86 -8.22
CA ASP A 54 4.04 5.31 -9.45
C ASP A 54 5.44 5.88 -9.17
N GLU A 55 5.57 6.72 -8.13
CA GLU A 55 6.83 7.38 -7.78
C GLU A 55 6.91 7.69 -6.28
N VAL A 56 8.10 7.54 -5.71
CA VAL A 56 8.45 8.01 -4.36
C VAL A 56 9.47 9.14 -4.49
N ARG A 57 9.15 10.33 -3.98
CA ARG A 57 10.04 11.49 -4.00
C ARG A 57 10.48 11.87 -2.60
N ASN A 58 11.79 12.06 -2.45
CA ASN A 58 12.39 12.66 -1.27
C ASN A 58 12.65 14.13 -1.57
N TYR A 59 11.91 15.00 -0.91
CA TYR A 59 12.14 16.45 -1.01
C TYR A 59 13.08 16.89 0.11
N SER A 60 14.04 17.75 -0.23
CA SER A 60 14.81 18.49 0.76
C SER A 60 13.94 19.59 1.39
N PRO A 61 14.25 20.05 2.62
CA PRO A 61 13.49 21.12 3.26
C PRO A 61 13.38 22.40 2.42
N GLY A 62 14.38 22.71 1.59
CA GLY A 62 14.36 23.89 0.71
C GLY A 62 13.50 23.73 -0.54
N GLU A 63 13.01 22.52 -0.86
CA GLU A 63 12.09 22.25 -1.97
C GLU A 63 10.62 22.23 -1.51
N LEU A 64 10.38 22.19 -0.20
CA LEU A 64 9.04 22.12 0.40
C LEU A 64 8.44 23.51 0.72
N ASP A 65 9.27 24.56 0.74
CA ASP A 65 8.85 25.94 0.97
C ASP A 65 9.15 26.78 -0.29
N PRO A 66 8.14 27.27 -1.03
CA PRO A 66 8.33 28.09 -2.23
C PRO A 66 8.83 29.52 -1.95
#